data_AF-A0A0F8W229-F1
#
_entry.id   AF-A0A0F8W229-F1
#
_cell.length_a   1.000
_cell.length_b   1.000
_cell.length_c   1.000
_cell.angle_alpha   90.00
_cell.angle_beta   90.00
_cell.angle_gamma   90.00
#
_symmetry.space_group_name_H-M   'P 1'
#
loop_
_entity.id
_entity.type
_entity.pdbx_description
1 polymer ?
#
loop_
_entity_poly.entity_id
_entity_poly.type
_entity_poly.pdbx_seq_one_letter_code
_entity_poly.pdbx_strand_id
1 'polypeptide(L)'
;AISPLETICIVQHEHSYEWQWAIDKILSSGIKLIWHNGPYDQLVLEANGFKIKNYFWDTMVAQHVMQPEMPKTLAYITSVNTREPYYKDEVKGDEDTKSWTNKWWSVPENRKKVYMYNCKDDARTFENYLVQEKEFKNGPRGWTSTFDFEMSEIPVGVRISQAGMLRDEKKHRELKAALLYIWADFQSALNNLVGRKTNTNSSKQMCILLFC
;
A
#
# COMPACT_ATOMS: atom_id res chain seq x y z
N ALA A 1 3.42 -28.60 14.94
CA ALA A 1 3.01 -27.32 15.57
C ALA A 1 4.28 -26.64 16.04
N ILE A 2 4.51 -25.39 15.64
CA ILE A 2 5.68 -24.63 16.09
C ILE A 2 5.44 -24.28 17.57
N SER A 3 6.39 -24.63 18.43
CA SER A 3 6.38 -24.20 19.83
C SER A 3 6.56 -22.67 19.87
N PRO A 4 5.83 -21.92 20.73
CA PRO A 4 5.99 -20.46 20.87
C PRO A 4 7.40 -20.01 21.32
N LEU A 5 8.34 -20.94 21.50
CA LEU A 5 9.74 -20.72 21.90
C LEU A 5 10.76 -21.03 20.79
N GLU A 6 10.34 -21.41 19.57
CA GLU A 6 11.30 -21.59 18.46
C GLU A 6 11.76 -20.24 17.89
N THR A 7 12.96 -19.80 18.28
CA THR A 7 13.64 -18.67 17.65
C THR A 7 14.20 -19.11 16.30
N ILE A 8 13.62 -18.62 15.19
CA ILE A 8 14.20 -18.80 13.85
C ILE A 8 15.24 -17.69 13.65
N CYS A 9 16.52 -18.04 13.76
CA CYS A 9 17.62 -17.16 13.38
C CYS A 9 17.85 -17.26 11.87
N ILE A 10 17.49 -16.21 11.12
CA ILE A 10 17.80 -16.10 9.70
C ILE A 10 19.24 -15.59 9.60
N VAL A 11 20.17 -16.50 9.30
CA VAL A 11 21.56 -16.12 8.99
C VAL A 11 21.55 -15.39 7.65
N GLN A 12 22.23 -14.24 7.60
CA GLN A 12 22.13 -13.25 6.55
C GLN A 12 22.85 -13.69 5.26
N HIS A 13 22.21 -14.57 4.49
CA HIS A 13 22.54 -14.80 3.08
C HIS A 13 21.28 -14.52 2.26
N GLU A 14 21.20 -13.31 1.69
CA GLU A 14 20.07 -12.90 0.85
C GLU A 14 19.85 -13.95 -0.26
N HIS A 15 18.60 -14.39 -0.42
CA HIS A 15 18.18 -15.37 -1.44
C HIS A 15 18.79 -16.78 -1.32
N SER A 16 19.31 -17.18 -0.15
CA SER A 16 19.67 -18.58 0.08
C SER A 16 18.43 -19.46 0.23
N TYR A 17 18.57 -20.77 0.01
CA TYR A 17 17.49 -21.75 0.22
C TYR A 17 16.98 -21.72 1.66
N GLU A 18 17.90 -21.57 2.62
CA GLU A 18 17.60 -21.52 4.06
C GLU A 18 16.75 -20.30 4.41
N TRP A 19 17.04 -19.15 3.77
CA TRP A 19 16.25 -17.92 3.94
C TRP A 19 14.82 -18.09 3.42
N GLN A 20 14.66 -18.62 2.20
CA GLN A 20 13.34 -18.87 1.62
C GLN A 20 12.57 -19.89 2.45
N TRP A 21 13.22 -20.98 2.86
CA TRP A 21 12.62 -22.01 3.69
C TRP A 21 12.15 -21.48 5.05
N ALA A 22 12.95 -20.62 5.71
CA ALA A 22 12.60 -20.04 7.00
C ALA A 22 11.33 -19.18 6.91
N ILE A 23 11.22 -18.34 5.88
CA ILE A 23 10.05 -17.49 5.65
C ILE A 23 8.84 -18.32 5.27
N ASP A 24 8.99 -19.26 4.32
CA ASP A 24 7.90 -20.14 3.91
C ASP A 24 7.39 -20.99 5.09
N LYS A 25 8.28 -21.45 5.98
CA LYS A 25 7.88 -22.19 7.19
C LYS A 25 6.98 -21.34 8.10
N ILE A 26 7.24 -20.03 8.23
CA ILE A 26 6.41 -19.12 9.03
C ILE A 26 5.09 -18.83 8.31
N LEU A 27 5.15 -18.40 7.05
CA LEU A 27 3.99 -18.01 6.26
C LEU A 27 3.03 -19.17 5.99
N SER A 28 3.54 -20.38 5.81
CA SER A 28 2.74 -21.58 5.58
C SER A 28 2.35 -22.33 6.85
N SER A 29 2.68 -21.78 8.02
CA SER A 29 2.32 -22.34 9.33
C SER A 29 0.84 -22.14 9.69
N GLY A 30 0.43 -22.67 10.84
CA GLY A 30 -0.88 -22.40 11.43
C GLY A 30 -0.92 -21.16 12.33
N ILE A 31 0.13 -20.35 12.36
CA ILE A 31 0.17 -19.13 13.19
C ILE A 31 -0.73 -18.07 12.57
N LYS A 32 -1.46 -17.34 13.41
CA LYS A 32 -2.35 -16.26 12.97
C LYS A 32 -1.52 -15.08 12.50
N LEU A 33 -1.71 -14.66 11.25
CA LEU A 33 -1.00 -13.53 10.66
C LEU A 33 -1.88 -12.27 10.69
N ILE A 34 -1.30 -11.16 11.15
CA ILE A 34 -1.95 -9.86 11.29
C ILE A 34 -1.30 -8.92 10.27
N TRP A 35 -2.14 -8.20 9.54
CA TRP A 35 -1.73 -7.37 8.42
C TRP A 35 -2.27 -5.94 8.54
N HIS A 36 -1.72 -5.05 7.72
CA HIS A 36 -2.30 -3.76 7.41
C HIS A 36 -2.31 -3.59 5.91
N ASN A 37 -3.48 -3.64 5.27
CA ASN A 37 -3.59 -3.70 3.81
C ASN A 37 -2.84 -4.92 3.22
N GLY A 38 -3.02 -6.08 3.86
CA GLY A 38 -2.32 -7.32 3.49
C GLY A 38 -2.58 -7.85 2.07
N PRO A 39 -3.64 -7.50 1.31
CA PRO A 39 -3.71 -7.88 -0.11
C PRO A 39 -2.49 -7.42 -0.91
N TYR A 40 -1.92 -6.25 -0.57
CA TYR A 40 -0.72 -5.76 -1.23
C TYR A 40 0.49 -6.67 -0.96
N ASP A 41 0.76 -6.98 0.31
CA ASP A 41 1.86 -7.86 0.71
C ASP A 41 1.68 -9.27 0.17
N GLN A 42 0.43 -9.77 0.15
CA GLN A 42 0.09 -11.09 -0.41
C GLN A 42 0.44 -11.18 -1.90
N LEU A 43 0.11 -10.17 -2.70
CA LEU A 43 0.48 -10.13 -4.12
C LEU A 43 2.00 -10.20 -4.32
N VAL A 44 2.76 -9.45 -3.51
CA VAL A 44 4.23 -9.43 -3.60
C VAL A 44 4.83 -10.76 -3.15
N LEU A 45 4.34 -11.33 -2.05
CA LEU A 45 4.83 -12.60 -1.52
C LEU A 45 4.52 -13.78 -2.46
N GLU A 46 3.31 -13.87 -2.98
CA GLU A 46 2.92 -14.92 -3.92
C GLU A 46 3.67 -14.81 -5.25
N ALA A 47 3.95 -13.60 -5.73
CA ALA A 47 4.81 -13.40 -6.92
C ALA A 47 6.25 -13.88 -6.70
N ASN A 48 6.71 -13.94 -5.45
CA ASN A 48 8.01 -14.49 -5.05
C ASN A 48 7.94 -15.98 -4.65
N GLY A 49 6.81 -16.65 -4.90
CA GLY A 49 6.65 -18.09 -4.67
C GLY A 49 6.26 -18.50 -3.25
N PHE A 50 5.99 -17.55 -2.35
CA PHE A 50 5.58 -17.84 -0.99
C PHE A 50 4.10 -18.21 -0.90
N LYS A 51 3.76 -19.13 -0.01
CA LYS A 51 2.37 -19.50 0.29
C LYS A 51 1.97 -19.00 1.66
N ILE A 52 1.00 -18.09 1.68
CA ILE A 52 0.47 -17.55 2.92
C ILE A 52 -0.68 -18.43 3.40
N LYS A 53 -0.62 -18.83 4.67
CA LYS A 53 -1.70 -19.48 5.38
C LYS A 53 -2.11 -18.63 6.58
N ASN A 54 -3.38 -18.79 6.97
CA ASN A 54 -3.94 -18.20 8.19
C ASN A 54 -3.84 -16.66 8.25
N TYR A 55 -4.31 -16.01 7.17
CA TYR A 55 -4.62 -14.59 7.17
C TYR A 55 -5.74 -14.33 8.18
N PHE A 56 -5.37 -13.84 9.37
CA PHE A 56 -6.27 -13.79 10.51
C PHE A 56 -6.92 -12.43 10.70
N TRP A 57 -6.17 -11.34 10.52
CA TRP A 57 -6.67 -10.00 10.79
C TRP A 57 -6.04 -8.98 9.86
N ASP A 58 -6.84 -8.03 9.36
CA ASP A 58 -6.34 -6.83 8.70
C ASP A 58 -6.79 -5.58 9.47
N THR A 59 -5.82 -4.83 9.96
CA THR A 59 -6.09 -3.62 10.76
C THR A 59 -6.72 -2.49 9.95
N MET A 60 -6.52 -2.46 8.62
CA MET A 60 -7.19 -1.52 7.72
C MET A 60 -8.66 -1.88 7.53
N VAL A 61 -8.98 -3.17 7.41
CA VAL A 61 -10.38 -3.66 7.35
C VAL A 61 -11.09 -3.45 8.68
N ALA A 62 -10.43 -3.76 9.80
CA ALA A 62 -10.96 -3.47 11.13
C ALA A 62 -11.28 -1.98 11.29
N GLN A 63 -10.36 -1.09 10.89
CA GLN A 63 -10.61 0.35 10.89
C GLN A 63 -11.76 0.74 9.97
N HIS A 64 -11.86 0.12 8.78
CA HIS A 64 -12.96 0.36 7.85
C HIS A 64 -14.32 0.09 8.50
N VAL A 65 -14.44 -0.99 9.27
CA VAL A 65 -15.68 -1.39 9.92
C VAL A 65 -15.98 -0.53 11.14
N MET A 66 -14.98 -0.27 11.98
CA MET A 66 -15.16 0.49 13.22
C MET A 66 -15.46 1.97 12.97
N GLN A 67 -14.77 2.59 12.01
CA GLN A 67 -14.81 4.02 11.74
C GLN A 67 -14.73 4.27 10.23
N PRO A 68 -15.79 3.96 9.46
CA PRO A 68 -15.78 4.02 8.01
C PRO A 68 -15.44 5.40 7.44
N GLU A 69 -15.81 6.46 8.17
CA GLU A 69 -15.60 7.87 7.79
C GLU A 69 -14.19 8.38 8.05
N MET A 70 -13.41 7.69 8.91
CA MET A 70 -12.07 8.11 9.28
C MET A 70 -11.01 7.55 8.32
N PRO A 71 -9.84 8.20 8.20
CA PRO A 71 -8.73 7.65 7.43
C PRO A 71 -8.35 6.25 7.91
N LYS A 72 -7.91 5.40 6.99
CA LYS A 72 -7.58 3.99 7.26
C LYS A 72 -6.08 3.71 7.15
N THR A 73 -5.27 4.76 6.99
CA THR A 73 -3.83 4.61 6.82
C THR A 73 -3.18 4.16 8.13
N LEU A 74 -2.10 3.36 8.03
CA LEU A 74 -1.33 2.94 9.20
C LEU A 74 -0.87 4.14 10.05
N ALA A 75 -0.49 5.24 9.38
CA ALA A 75 -0.10 6.49 10.05
C ALA A 75 -1.20 7.03 10.97
N TYR A 76 -2.43 7.09 10.47
CA TYR A 76 -3.57 7.60 11.22
C TYR A 76 -3.94 6.66 12.36
N ILE A 77 -4.13 5.37 12.08
CA ILE A 77 -4.57 4.41 13.12
C ILE A 77 -3.54 4.31 14.24
N THR A 78 -2.24 4.34 13.91
CA THR A 78 -1.18 4.34 14.91
C THR A 78 -1.21 5.60 15.77
N SER A 79 -1.48 6.77 15.19
CA SER A 79 -1.57 8.03 15.94
C SER A 79 -2.75 8.07 16.92
N VAL A 80 -3.82 7.33 16.62
CA VAL A 80 -5.05 7.31 17.45
C VAL A 80 -4.98 6.21 18.50
N ASN A 81 -4.51 5.02 18.12
CA ASN A 81 -4.59 3.83 18.98
C ASN A 81 -3.34 3.60 19.82
N THR A 82 -2.20 4.18 19.43
CA THR A 82 -0.91 3.93 20.09
C THR A 82 -0.32 5.22 20.65
N ARG A 83 0.76 5.10 21.44
CA ARG A 83 1.54 6.25 21.92
C ARG A 83 2.76 6.54 21.03
N GLU A 84 2.86 5.89 19.88
CA GLU A 84 4.04 6.03 19.03
C GLU A 84 4.08 7.41 18.37
N PRO A 85 5.20 8.13 18.46
CA PRO A 85 5.41 9.35 17.70
C PRO A 85 5.34 9.10 16.19
N TYR A 86 4.90 10.09 15.42
CA TYR A 86 4.84 9.97 13.97
C TYR A 86 6.23 9.69 13.37
N TYR A 87 6.35 8.54 12.70
CA TYR A 87 7.62 8.02 12.17
C TYR A 87 7.61 7.83 10.64
N LYS A 88 6.50 8.16 9.96
CA LYS A 88 6.33 7.83 8.52
C LYS A 88 7.22 8.64 7.57
N ASP A 89 7.73 9.78 8.05
CA ASP A 89 8.65 10.61 7.27
C ASP A 89 10.13 10.26 7.53
N GLU A 90 10.45 9.34 8.45
CA GLU A 90 11.84 8.98 8.78
C GLU A 90 12.61 8.33 7.60
N VAL A 91 11.88 7.82 6.61
CA VAL A 91 12.43 7.16 5.41
C VAL A 91 12.32 8.02 4.15
N LYS A 92 11.76 9.23 4.21
CA LYS A 92 11.76 10.15 3.08
C LYS A 92 13.18 10.67 2.83
N GLY A 93 13.58 10.70 1.56
CA GLY A 93 14.84 11.34 1.14
C GLY A 93 14.70 12.85 1.01
N ASP A 94 15.78 13.53 0.63
CA ASP A 94 15.82 14.99 0.39
C ASP A 94 14.96 15.42 -0.82
N GLU A 95 14.67 14.49 -1.73
CA GLU A 95 13.66 14.67 -2.77
C GLU A 95 12.34 14.04 -2.30
N ASP A 96 11.24 14.79 -2.42
CA ASP A 96 9.86 14.42 -2.05
C ASP A 96 9.27 13.26 -2.89
N THR A 97 10.15 12.47 -3.51
CA THR A 97 9.84 11.26 -4.26
C THR A 97 10.10 10.06 -3.37
N LYS A 98 9.15 9.10 -3.34
CA LYS A 98 9.30 7.79 -2.70
C LYS A 98 10.38 6.98 -3.44
N SER A 99 11.63 7.36 -3.28
CA SER A 99 12.71 6.99 -4.17
C SER A 99 13.56 5.88 -3.56
N TRP A 100 13.02 4.66 -3.57
CA TRP A 100 13.77 3.41 -3.42
C TRP A 100 14.62 3.13 -4.66
N THR A 101 15.31 4.13 -5.20
CA THR A 101 16.18 3.91 -6.35
C THR A 101 17.34 3.01 -5.94
N ASN A 102 17.87 2.22 -6.87
CA ASN A 102 19.03 1.36 -6.60
C ASN A 102 20.21 2.15 -6.00
N LYS A 103 20.37 3.42 -6.42
CA LYS A 103 21.38 4.32 -5.86
C LYS A 103 21.12 4.62 -4.38
N TRP A 104 19.89 4.92 -3.99
CA TRP A 104 19.52 5.17 -2.60
C TRP A 104 19.69 3.92 -1.72
N TRP A 105 19.30 2.74 -2.22
CA TRP A 105 19.42 1.45 -1.53
C TRP A 105 20.86 0.98 -1.32
N SER A 106 21.78 1.39 -2.19
CA SER A 106 23.20 1.02 -2.11
C SER A 106 23.89 1.52 -0.83
N VAL A 107 23.38 2.59 -0.22
CA VAL A 107 23.91 3.19 1.03
C VAL A 107 23.47 2.35 2.25
N PRO A 108 24.39 1.77 3.04
CA PRO A 108 24.06 0.92 4.19
C PRO A 108 23.17 1.59 5.24
N GLU A 109 23.41 2.87 5.53
CA GLU A 109 22.65 3.66 6.51
C GLU A 109 21.18 3.81 6.09
N ASN A 110 20.93 3.95 4.79
CA ASN A 110 19.59 4.02 4.24
C ASN A 110 18.85 2.70 4.44
N ARG A 111 19.49 1.55 4.18
CA ARG A 111 18.91 0.22 4.44
C ARG A 111 18.52 0.05 5.91
N LYS A 112 19.40 0.48 6.82
CA LYS A 112 19.12 0.44 8.27
C LYS A 112 17.88 1.27 8.64
N LYS A 113 17.70 2.44 8.03
CA LYS A 113 16.47 3.25 8.22
C LYS A 113 15.22 2.51 7.74
N VAL A 114 15.28 1.86 6.58
CA VAL A 114 14.16 1.05 6.07
C VAL A 114 13.83 -0.10 6.99
N TYR A 115 14.83 -0.85 7.44
CA TYR A 115 14.61 -1.97 8.35
C TYR A 115 13.98 -1.51 9.65
N MET A 116 14.46 -0.40 10.22
CA MET A 116 13.84 0.18 11.42
C MET A 116 12.40 0.63 11.18
N TYR A 117 12.14 1.30 10.06
CA TYR A 117 10.81 1.72 9.67
C TYR A 117 9.85 0.53 9.48
N ASN A 118 10.28 -0.54 8.82
CA ASN A 118 9.49 -1.75 8.63
C ASN A 118 9.22 -2.45 9.98
N CYS A 119 10.23 -2.54 10.85
CA CYS A 119 10.03 -3.07 12.20
C CYS A 119 9.03 -2.23 13.01
N LYS A 120 9.03 -0.90 12.85
CA LYS A 120 8.01 -0.03 13.44
C LYS A 120 6.63 -0.32 12.84
N ASP A 121 6.51 -0.47 11.52
CA ASP A 121 5.24 -0.83 10.88
C ASP A 121 4.67 -2.14 11.42
N ASP A 122 5.50 -3.18 11.58
CA ASP A 122 5.08 -4.47 12.14
C ASP A 122 4.65 -4.35 13.60
N ALA A 123 5.48 -3.70 14.43
CA ALA A 123 5.20 -3.51 15.85
C ALA A 123 3.89 -2.71 16.07
N ARG A 124 3.69 -1.62 15.31
CA ARG A 124 2.48 -0.79 15.43
C ARG A 124 1.27 -1.46 14.84
N THR A 125 1.41 -2.27 13.79
CA THR A 125 0.29 -3.09 13.28
C THR A 125 -0.20 -4.05 14.36
N PHE A 126 0.71 -4.68 15.11
CA PHE A 126 0.33 -5.55 16.22
C PHE A 126 -0.34 -4.80 17.38
N GLU A 127 0.21 -3.65 17.79
CA GLU A 127 -0.42 -2.80 18.82
C GLU A 127 -1.81 -2.32 18.41
N ASN A 128 -1.98 -1.89 17.16
CA ASN A 128 -3.28 -1.51 16.59
C ASN A 128 -4.27 -2.67 16.66
N TYR A 129 -3.84 -3.88 16.30
CA TYR A 129 -4.68 -5.08 16.43
C TYR A 129 -5.16 -5.29 17.86
N LEU A 130 -4.30 -5.16 18.88
CA LEU A 130 -4.70 -5.37 20.28
C LEU A 130 -5.78 -4.38 20.72
N VAL A 131 -5.68 -3.12 20.29
CA VAL A 131 -6.70 -2.10 20.56
C VAL A 131 -7.99 -2.43 19.82
N GLN A 132 -7.91 -2.69 18.51
CA GLN A 132 -9.07 -3.00 17.69
C GLN A 132 -9.79 -4.26 18.16
N GLU A 133 -9.07 -5.33 18.53
CA GLU A 133 -9.69 -6.57 19.04
C GLU A 133 -10.50 -6.30 20.32
N LYS A 134 -10.00 -5.44 21.20
CA LYS A 134 -10.71 -5.01 22.41
C LYS A 134 -11.94 -4.17 22.06
N GLU A 135 -11.84 -3.26 21.10
CA GLU A 135 -12.97 -2.45 20.63
C GLU A 135 -14.04 -3.33 19.97
N PHE A 136 -13.66 -4.30 19.14
CA PHE A 136 -14.58 -5.27 18.54
C PHE A 136 -15.34 -6.09 19.60
N LYS A 137 -14.67 -6.49 20.70
CA LYS A 137 -15.31 -7.22 21.80
C LYS A 137 -16.34 -6.37 22.56
N ASN A 138 -16.15 -5.06 22.64
CA ASN A 138 -17.01 -4.15 23.40
C ASN A 138 -17.96 -3.31 22.52
N GLY A 139 -17.80 -3.38 21.21
CA GLY A 139 -18.48 -2.54 20.24
C GLY A 139 -19.85 -3.07 19.79
N PRO A 140 -20.46 -2.41 18.79
CA PRO A 140 -21.68 -2.85 18.14
C PRO A 140 -21.60 -4.28 17.62
N ARG A 141 -22.65 -5.09 17.88
CA ARG A 141 -22.71 -6.50 17.46
C ARG A 141 -22.54 -6.73 15.95
N GLY A 142 -22.90 -5.74 15.13
CA GLY A 142 -22.78 -5.83 13.66
C GLY A 142 -21.35 -5.76 13.15
N TRP A 143 -20.39 -5.28 13.95
CA TRP A 143 -19.00 -5.13 13.51
C TRP A 143 -18.37 -6.47 13.15
N THR A 144 -18.51 -7.50 13.98
CA THR A 144 -17.91 -8.82 13.72
C THR A 144 -18.42 -9.40 12.40
N SER A 145 -19.73 -9.38 12.15
CA SER A 145 -20.30 -9.91 10.90
C SER A 145 -19.82 -9.14 9.67
N THR A 146 -19.72 -7.81 9.76
CA THR A 146 -19.23 -6.99 8.64
C THR A 146 -17.74 -7.24 8.42
N PHE A 147 -16.94 -7.31 9.47
CA PHE A 147 -15.51 -7.60 9.38
C PHE A 147 -15.25 -8.98 8.79
N ASP A 148 -15.97 -10.01 9.24
CA ASP A 148 -15.82 -11.37 8.70
C ASP A 148 -16.18 -11.42 7.21
N PHE A 149 -17.23 -10.69 6.81
CA PHE A 149 -17.60 -10.55 5.40
C PHE A 149 -16.50 -9.87 4.59
N GLU A 150 -16.03 -8.69 5.00
CA GLU A 150 -14.97 -7.95 4.29
C GLU A 150 -13.66 -8.75 4.21
N MET A 151 -13.29 -9.45 5.29
CA MET A 151 -12.12 -10.33 5.31
C MET A 151 -12.29 -11.53 4.35
N SER A 152 -13.51 -12.03 4.15
CA SER A 152 -13.79 -13.13 3.23
C SER A 152 -13.68 -12.74 1.75
N GLU A 153 -13.77 -11.44 1.45
CA GLU A 153 -13.63 -10.91 0.08
C GLU A 153 -12.15 -10.71 -0.31
N ILE A 154 -11.22 -10.63 0.65
CA ILE A 154 -9.79 -10.43 0.38
C ILE A 154 -9.22 -11.45 -0.62
N PRO A 155 -9.40 -12.78 -0.46
CA PRO A 155 -8.87 -13.76 -1.41
C PRO A 155 -9.45 -13.62 -2.82
N VAL A 156 -10.69 -13.14 -2.95
CA VAL A 156 -11.33 -12.87 -4.24
C VAL A 156 -10.67 -11.65 -4.89
N GLY A 157 -10.53 -10.56 -4.12
CA GLY A 157 -9.86 -9.35 -4.56
C GLY A 157 -8.42 -9.61 -5.04
N VAL A 158 -7.65 -10.37 -4.28
CA VAL A 158 -6.27 -10.77 -4.64
C VAL A 158 -6.26 -11.53 -5.97
N ARG A 159 -7.14 -12.52 -6.16
CA ARG A 159 -7.21 -13.29 -7.42
C ARG A 159 -7.59 -12.43 -8.62
N ILE A 160 -8.53 -11.51 -8.45
CA ILE A 160 -8.90 -10.56 -9.51
C ILE A 160 -7.71 -9.67 -9.87
N SER A 161 -6.98 -9.16 -8.87
CA SER A 161 -5.76 -8.37 -9.07
C SER A 161 -4.65 -9.15 -9.79
N GLN A 162 -4.47 -10.43 -9.46
CA GLN A 162 -3.49 -11.31 -10.13
C GLN A 162 -3.85 -11.63 -11.57
N ALA A 163 -5.13 -11.89 -11.85
CA ALA A 163 -5.62 -12.17 -13.20
C ALA A 163 -5.45 -10.95 -14.12
N GLY A 164 -5.65 -9.75 -13.57
CA GLY A 164 -5.63 -8.51 -14.32
C GLY A 164 -6.75 -8.45 -15.36
N MET A 165 -6.61 -7.54 -16.32
CA MET A 165 -7.58 -7.37 -17.40
C MET A 165 -6.85 -7.21 -18.73
N LEU A 166 -7.19 -8.06 -19.71
CA LEU A 166 -6.63 -7.97 -21.05
C LEU A 166 -7.09 -6.66 -21.70
N ARG A 167 -6.12 -5.93 -22.27
CA ARG A 167 -6.36 -4.65 -22.92
C ARG A 167 -5.93 -4.68 -24.38
N ASP A 168 -6.77 -4.16 -25.27
CA ASP A 168 -6.42 -3.95 -26.67
C ASP A 168 -5.45 -2.75 -26.81
N GLU A 169 -4.16 -3.09 -26.95
CA GLU A 169 -3.09 -2.10 -27.11
C GLU A 169 -3.10 -1.39 -28.47
N LYS A 170 -3.69 -2.00 -29.51
CA LYS A 170 -3.85 -1.32 -30.80
C LYS A 170 -4.91 -0.24 -30.66
N LYS A 171 -6.07 -0.59 -30.13
CA LYS A 171 -7.17 0.36 -29.97
C LYS A 171 -6.83 1.49 -29.00
N HIS A 172 -6.12 1.17 -27.91
CA HIS A 172 -5.64 2.19 -26.99
C HIS A 172 -4.73 3.21 -27.68
N ARG A 173 -3.78 2.76 -28.52
CA ARG A 173 -2.89 3.67 -29.26
C ARG A 173 -3.64 4.53 -30.27
N GLU A 174 -4.61 3.95 -31.00
CA GLU A 174 -5.46 4.69 -31.92
C GLU A 174 -6.25 5.80 -31.21
N LEU A 175 -6.93 5.46 -30.11
CA LEU A 175 -7.69 6.43 -29.33
C LEU A 175 -6.80 7.51 -28.73
N LYS A 176 -5.62 7.13 -28.22
CA LYS A 176 -4.65 8.09 -27.70
C LYS A 176 -4.18 9.06 -28.78
N ALA A 177 -3.90 8.58 -29.99
CA ALA A 177 -3.49 9.44 -31.11
C ALA A 177 -4.61 10.39 -31.54
N ALA A 178 -5.85 9.91 -31.63
CA ALA A 178 -7.01 10.75 -31.95
C ALA A 178 -7.22 11.86 -30.90
N LEU A 179 -7.12 11.52 -29.61
CA LEU A 179 -7.23 12.50 -28.53
C LEU A 179 -6.10 13.54 -28.55
N LEU A 180 -4.86 13.13 -28.85
CA LEU A 180 -3.73 14.05 -28.99
C LEU A 180 -3.93 15.01 -30.17
N TYR A 181 -4.49 14.54 -31.28
CA TYR A 181 -4.82 15.38 -32.42
C TYR A 181 -5.88 16.43 -32.06
N ILE A 182 -6.99 15.99 -31.45
CA ILE A 182 -8.07 16.89 -30.99
C ILE A 182 -7.54 17.91 -29.99
N TRP A 183 -6.72 17.47 -29.03
CA TRP A 183 -6.09 18.37 -28.06
C TRP A 183 -5.20 19.42 -28.75
N ALA A 184 -4.38 19.02 -29.74
CA ALA A 184 -3.50 19.93 -30.45
C ALA A 184 -4.29 20.95 -31.28
N ASP A 185 -5.39 20.53 -31.91
CA ASP A 185 -6.28 21.42 -32.67
C ASP A 185 -6.90 22.49 -31.76
N PHE A 186 -7.51 22.08 -30.64
CA PHE A 186 -8.06 23.03 -29.67
C PHE A 186 -7.00 23.94 -29.04
N GLN A 187 -5.82 23.40 -28.73
CA GLN A 187 -4.72 24.20 -28.20
C GLN A 187 -4.21 25.22 -29.22
N SER A 188 -4.19 24.87 -30.51
CA SER A 188 -3.87 25.80 -31.60
C SER A 188 -4.93 26.89 -31.74
N ALA A 189 -6.20 26.51 -31.78
CA ALA A 189 -7.32 27.45 -31.84
C ALA A 189 -7.29 28.44 -30.66
N LEU A 190 -7.06 27.94 -29.44
CA LEU A 190 -6.91 28.76 -28.24
C LEU A 190 -5.72 29.74 -28.38
N ASN A 191 -4.54 29.24 -28.75
CA ASN A 191 -3.36 30.11 -28.90
C ASN A 191 -3.56 31.20 -29.95
N ASN A 192 -4.28 30.89 -31.03
CA ASN A 192 -4.62 31.85 -32.08
C ASN A 192 -5.62 32.91 -31.58
N LEU A 193 -6.66 32.51 -30.84
CA LEU A 193 -7.64 33.42 -30.25
C LEU A 193 -7.02 34.36 -29.22
N VAL A 194 -6.08 33.86 -28.41
CA VAL A 194 -5.41 34.64 -27.36
C VAL A 194 -4.21 35.43 -27.90
N GLY A 195 -3.67 35.05 -29.07
CA GLY A 195 -2.48 35.68 -29.66
C GLY A 195 -1.16 35.32 -28.96
N ARG A 196 -1.17 34.37 -28.03
CA ARG A 196 0.04 33.85 -27.36
C ARG A 196 -0.15 32.40 -26.94
N LYS A 197 0.97 31.71 -26.74
CA LYS A 197 0.97 30.34 -26.18
C LYS A 197 0.51 30.39 -24.73
N THR A 198 -0.59 29.71 -24.42
CA THR A 198 -1.15 29.62 -23.06
C THR A 198 -1.19 28.18 -22.59
N ASN A 199 -0.66 27.92 -21.39
CA ASN A 199 -0.73 26.61 -20.76
C ASN A 199 -2.04 26.49 -19.97
N THR A 200 -2.97 25.68 -20.48
CA THR A 200 -4.28 25.44 -19.85
C THR A 200 -4.19 24.74 -18.49
N ASN A 201 -3.08 24.04 -18.22
CA ASN A 201 -2.84 23.39 -16.93
C ASN A 201 -2.28 24.35 -15.87
N SER A 202 -1.94 25.60 -16.23
CA SER A 202 -1.47 26.60 -15.28
C SER A 202 -2.62 27.44 -14.76
N SER A 203 -3.09 27.16 -13.54
CA SER A 203 -4.16 27.93 -12.90
C SER A 203 -3.84 29.44 -12.84
N LYS A 204 -2.56 29.80 -12.69
CA LYS A 204 -2.10 31.20 -12.72
C LYS A 204 -2.30 31.84 -14.10
N GLN A 205 -1.92 31.15 -15.18
CA GLN A 205 -2.09 31.69 -16.54
C GLN A 205 -3.57 31.75 -16.95
N MET A 206 -4.37 30.76 -16.53
CA MET A 206 -5.80 30.75 -16.82
C MET A 206 -6.56 31.85 -16.06
N CYS A 207 -6.17 32.16 -14.83
CA CYS A 207 -6.76 33.27 -14.07
C CYS A 207 -6.53 34.61 -14.78
N ILE A 208 -5.29 34.86 -15.24
CA ILE A 208 -4.96 36.06 -16.02
C ILE A 208 -5.74 36.10 -17.34
N LEU A 209 -5.94 34.96 -18.01
CA LEU A 209 -6.64 34.92 -19.29
C LEU A 209 -8.15 35.17 -19.16
N LEU A 210 -8.77 34.68 -18.09
CA LEU A 210 -10.24 34.67 -17.96
C LEU A 210 -10.79 35.90 -17.25
N PHE A 211 -10.00 36.54 -16.38
CA PHE A 211 -10.48 37.58 -15.47
C PHE A 211 -9.72 38.91 -15.56
N CYS A 212 -8.75 39.04 -16.46
CA CYS A 212 -8.01 40.28 -16.73
C CYS A 212 -8.13 40.63 -18.21
#